data_AF-A0A5K7ZL74-F1
#
_entry.id   AF-A0A5K7ZL74-F1
#
_cell.length_a   1.000
_cell.length_b   1.000
_cell.length_c   1.000
_cell.angle_alpha   90.00
_cell.angle_beta   90.00
_cell.angle_gamma   90.00
#
_symmetry.space_group_name_H-M   'P 1'
#
loop_
_entity.id
_entity.type
_entity.pdbx_description
1 polymer ?
#
loop_
_entity_poly.entity_id
_entity_poly.type
_entity_poly.pdbx_seq_one_letter_code
_entity_poly.pdbx_strand_id
1 'polypeptide(L)'
;MKFRIPLKGYLSLHIGAVAVLPVIIIFLLVWFFMMPAIQTRTEIQRQTMARSIAGHISAYLEGGARQLTALAEYFRNQALDSGPAAVDLLDAQCGDGGFFEALFVVDAENDVVKAVGLAQSRRPNRADYMGLDFSGREFTRPLGTPNKAVWSETFLSTISSSMAVALSLPLEGGSIIGEIPLGNLAEFISHLPVESEFLTLVIDSQGLVVADSQQRRSGQVSNFSYSAAEGGGT
;
A
#
# COMPACT_ATOMS: atom_id res chain seq x y z
N MET A 1 16.34 -60.61 -45.62
CA MET A 1 16.98 -59.65 -46.55
C MET A 1 18.00 -58.83 -45.77
N LYS A 2 19.29 -58.99 -46.07
CA LYS A 2 20.43 -58.40 -45.32
C LYS A 2 20.73 -57.00 -45.91
N PHE A 3 20.49 -55.94 -45.14
CA PHE A 3 20.90 -54.57 -45.50
C PHE A 3 22.43 -54.51 -45.56
N ARG A 4 23.00 -54.55 -46.78
CA ARG A 4 24.43 -54.33 -47.01
C ARG A 4 24.69 -52.83 -47.03
N ILE A 5 24.82 -52.26 -45.83
CA ILE A 5 25.24 -50.86 -45.67
C ILE A 5 26.71 -50.79 -46.14
N PRO A 6 27.06 -49.90 -47.10
CA PRO A 6 28.43 -49.80 -47.61
C PRO A 6 29.38 -49.38 -46.48
N LEU A 7 30.55 -50.03 -46.40
CA LEU A 7 31.55 -49.85 -45.33
C LEU A 7 31.97 -48.37 -45.13
N LYS A 8 31.93 -47.56 -46.20
CA LYS A 8 32.16 -46.11 -46.17
C LYS A 8 31.10 -45.34 -45.39
N GLY A 9 29.84 -45.79 -45.44
CA GLY A 9 28.73 -45.21 -44.68
C GLY A 9 28.85 -45.49 -43.18
N TYR A 10 29.31 -46.69 -42.79
CA TYR A 10 29.53 -47.02 -41.38
C TYR A 10 30.68 -46.22 -40.77
N LEU A 11 31.77 -46.01 -41.52
CA LEU A 11 32.92 -45.24 -41.05
C LEU A 11 32.62 -43.73 -40.97
N SER A 12 31.90 -43.18 -41.95
CA SER A 12 31.45 -41.78 -41.91
C SER A 12 30.45 -41.53 -40.78
N LEU A 13 29.58 -42.50 -40.48
CA LEU A 13 28.63 -42.41 -39.37
C LEU A 13 29.34 -42.42 -38.02
N HIS A 14 30.36 -43.28 -37.85
CA HIS A 14 31.16 -43.31 -36.62
C HIS A 14 31.95 -42.03 -36.40
N ILE A 15 32.59 -41.48 -37.44
CA ILE A 15 33.34 -40.22 -37.32
C ILE A 15 32.40 -39.05 -37.02
N GLY A 16 31.24 -38.98 -37.68
CA GLY A 16 30.21 -37.98 -37.39
C GLY A 16 29.68 -38.11 -35.96
N ALA A 17 29.42 -39.34 -35.49
CA ALA A 17 28.96 -39.59 -34.14
C ALA A 17 29.99 -39.14 -33.09
N VAL A 18 31.26 -39.46 -33.27
CA VAL A 18 32.33 -39.07 -32.33
C VAL A 18 32.55 -37.56 -32.29
N ALA A 19 32.32 -36.84 -33.40
CA ALA A 19 32.42 -35.38 -33.43
C ALA A 19 31.21 -34.66 -32.82
N VAL A 20 30.01 -35.21 -33.00
CA VAL A 20 28.75 -34.59 -32.54
C VAL A 20 28.47 -34.91 -31.07
N LEU A 21 28.88 -36.07 -30.58
CA LEU A 21 28.67 -36.52 -29.20
C LEU A 21 29.22 -35.55 -28.14
N PRO A 22 30.45 -35.02 -28.22
CA PRO A 22 30.92 -34.02 -27.24
C PRO A 22 30.14 -32.71 -27.30
N VAL A 23 29.66 -32.29 -28.48
CA VAL A 23 28.83 -31.08 -28.61
C VAL A 23 27.47 -31.27 -27.94
N ILE A 24 26.84 -32.45 -28.12
CA ILE A 24 25.59 -32.80 -27.45
C ILE A 24 25.79 -32.90 -25.94
N ILE A 25 26.90 -33.48 -25.47
CA ILE A 25 27.21 -33.56 -24.05
C ILE A 25 27.36 -32.16 -23.45
N ILE A 26 28.12 -31.26 -24.09
CA ILE A 26 28.27 -29.87 -23.65
C ILE A 26 26.92 -29.15 -23.64
N PHE A 27 26.10 -29.33 -24.69
CA PHE A 27 24.76 -28.75 -24.77
C PHE A 27 23.85 -29.24 -23.63
N LEU A 28 23.84 -30.54 -23.34
CA LEU A 28 23.07 -31.12 -22.24
C LEU A 28 23.61 -30.69 -20.87
N LEU A 29 24.92 -30.54 -20.71
CA LEU A 29 25.54 -30.03 -19.49
C LEU A 29 25.14 -28.57 -19.26
N VAL A 30 25.25 -27.71 -20.27
CA VAL A 30 24.82 -26.32 -20.19
C VAL A 30 23.32 -26.24 -19.91
N TRP A 31 22.50 -27.02 -20.59
CA TRP A 31 21.05 -27.04 -20.37
C TRP A 31 20.68 -27.52 -18.97
N PHE A 32 21.27 -28.63 -18.50
CA PHE A 32 20.90 -29.21 -17.21
C PHE A 32 21.50 -28.45 -16.01
N PHE A 33 22.64 -27.77 -16.19
CA PHE A 33 23.37 -27.09 -15.11
C PHE A 33 23.12 -25.56 -15.08
N MET A 34 22.90 -24.91 -16.22
CA MET A 34 22.65 -23.45 -16.31
C MET A 34 21.18 -23.09 -16.07
N MET A 35 20.23 -23.91 -16.54
CA MET A 35 18.80 -23.66 -16.34
C MET A 35 18.37 -23.64 -14.86
N PRO A 36 18.85 -24.54 -13.98
CA PRO A 36 18.53 -24.43 -12.54
C PRO A 36 19.20 -23.24 -11.85
N ALA A 37 20.29 -22.70 -12.40
CA ALA A 37 20.99 -21.54 -11.84
C ALA A 37 20.26 -20.20 -12.13
N ILE A 38 19.42 -20.14 -13.17
CA ILE A 38 18.59 -18.97 -13.50
C ILE A 38 17.25 -19.00 -12.74
N GLN A 39 16.72 -20.19 -12.44
CA GLN A 39 15.40 -20.32 -11.78
C GLN A 39 15.44 -20.23 -10.25
N THR A 40 16.61 -20.36 -9.61
CA THR A 40 16.74 -20.26 -8.14
C THR A 40 17.00 -18.83 -7.64
N ARG A 41 17.11 -17.84 -8.54
CA ARG A 41 17.25 -16.42 -8.18
C ARG A 41 15.95 -15.63 -8.19
N THR A 42 14.80 -16.26 -8.40
CA THR A 42 13.53 -15.52 -8.56
C THR A 42 12.67 -15.46 -7.31
N GLU A 43 12.87 -16.28 -6.29
CA GLU A 43 11.94 -16.30 -5.14
C GLU A 43 12.42 -15.46 -3.95
N ILE A 44 13.69 -15.62 -3.55
CA ILE A 44 14.26 -14.92 -2.38
C ILE A 44 14.37 -13.41 -2.63
N GLN A 45 14.70 -13.01 -3.86
CA GLN A 45 14.81 -11.59 -4.23
C GLN A 45 13.43 -10.92 -4.27
N ARG A 46 12.40 -11.62 -4.79
CA ARG A 46 11.02 -11.13 -4.83
C ARG A 46 10.41 -10.96 -3.44
N GLN A 47 10.64 -11.94 -2.54
CA GLN A 47 10.15 -11.85 -1.17
C GLN A 47 10.84 -10.73 -0.37
N THR A 48 12.15 -10.55 -0.56
CA THR A 48 12.90 -9.48 0.13
C THR A 48 12.47 -8.09 -0.35
N MET A 49 12.23 -7.92 -1.65
CA MET A 49 11.71 -6.66 -2.21
C MET A 49 10.27 -6.39 -1.76
N ALA A 50 9.38 -7.39 -1.82
CA ALA A 50 8.01 -7.26 -1.32
C ALA A 50 7.98 -6.91 0.17
N ARG A 51 8.86 -7.52 0.97
CA ARG A 51 9.01 -7.20 2.40
C ARG A 51 9.51 -5.78 2.62
N SER A 52 10.46 -5.30 1.81
CA SER A 52 10.97 -3.93 1.90
C SER A 52 9.90 -2.91 1.50
N ILE A 53 9.16 -3.16 0.42
CA ILE A 53 8.06 -2.30 -0.04
C ILE A 53 6.94 -2.25 0.99
N ALA A 54 6.54 -3.40 1.54
CA ALA A 54 5.60 -3.46 2.66
C ALA A 54 6.12 -2.68 3.86
N GLY A 55 7.42 -2.81 4.18
CA GLY A 55 8.06 -2.03 5.24
C GLY A 55 8.03 -0.52 5.01
N HIS A 56 8.26 -0.05 3.78
CA HIS A 56 8.18 1.36 3.44
C HIS A 56 6.74 1.91 3.55
N ILE A 57 5.75 1.15 3.11
CA ILE A 57 4.33 1.53 3.23
C ILE A 57 3.90 1.54 4.70
N SER A 58 4.27 0.51 5.47
CA SER A 58 4.02 0.47 6.91
C SER A 58 4.65 1.67 7.62
N ALA A 59 5.90 2.01 7.32
CA ALA A 59 6.58 3.16 7.91
C ALA A 59 5.91 4.50 7.54
N TYR A 60 5.40 4.63 6.31
CA TYR A 60 4.65 5.81 5.85
C TYR A 60 3.33 5.97 6.63
N LEU A 61 2.54 4.90 6.71
CA LEU A 61 1.26 4.90 7.44
C LEU A 61 1.46 5.09 8.96
N GLU A 62 2.49 4.45 9.54
CA GLU A 62 2.89 4.66 10.94
C GLU A 62 3.38 6.09 11.20
N GLY A 63 3.99 6.75 10.21
CA GLY A 63 4.34 8.17 10.28
C GLY A 63 3.09 9.03 10.51
N GLY A 64 2.08 8.85 9.67
CA GLY A 64 0.79 9.53 9.82
C GLY A 64 0.09 9.23 11.14
N ALA A 65 0.09 7.96 11.55
CA ALA A 65 -0.51 7.59 12.83
C ALA A 65 0.17 8.24 14.01
N ARG A 66 1.51 8.28 14.03
CA ARG A 66 2.26 9.00 15.08
C ARG A 66 1.97 10.50 15.06
N GLN A 67 1.85 11.11 13.89
CA GLN A 67 1.50 12.53 13.77
C GLN A 67 0.11 12.81 14.34
N LEU A 68 -0.89 11.99 14.01
CA LEU A 68 -2.25 12.14 14.56
C LEU A 68 -2.30 11.88 16.07
N THR A 69 -1.56 10.88 16.56
CA THR A 69 -1.45 10.61 18.00
C THR A 69 -0.80 11.78 18.74
N ALA A 70 0.30 12.33 18.24
CA ALA A 70 0.95 13.50 18.85
C ALA A 70 0.02 14.71 18.87
N LEU A 71 -0.75 14.93 17.79
CA LEU A 71 -1.75 15.97 17.71
C LEU A 71 -2.85 15.77 18.76
N ALA A 72 -3.41 14.57 18.87
CA ALA A 72 -4.43 14.27 19.85
C ALA A 72 -3.95 14.39 21.31
N GLU A 73 -2.72 13.97 21.59
CA GLU A 73 -2.10 14.16 22.90
C GLU A 73 -1.92 15.64 23.24
N TYR A 74 -1.58 16.47 22.25
CA TYR A 74 -1.51 17.92 22.42
C TYR A 74 -2.89 18.53 22.73
N PHE A 75 -3.94 18.10 22.02
CA PHE A 75 -5.32 18.51 22.30
C PHE A 75 -5.75 18.16 23.73
N ARG A 76 -5.44 16.94 24.18
CA ARG A 76 -5.72 16.48 25.56
C ARG A 76 -4.95 17.29 26.60
N ASN A 77 -3.64 17.48 26.41
CA ASN A 77 -2.77 18.09 27.41
C ASN A 77 -3.03 19.60 27.58
N GLN A 78 -3.49 20.29 26.55
CA GLN A 78 -3.79 21.72 26.61
C GLN A 78 -5.27 22.05 26.80
N ALA A 79 -6.13 21.02 26.94
CA ALA A 79 -7.59 21.19 26.94
C ALA A 79 -8.03 22.14 25.80
N LEU A 80 -7.46 21.92 24.61
CA LEU A 80 -7.74 22.75 23.45
C LEU A 80 -9.16 22.44 22.97
N ASP A 81 -10.05 23.37 23.25
CA ASP A 81 -11.37 23.38 22.64
C ASP A 81 -11.26 23.59 21.12
N SER A 82 -12.35 23.27 20.40
CA SER A 82 -12.50 23.43 18.94
C SER A 82 -12.50 24.90 18.45
N GLY A 83 -11.77 25.78 19.12
CA GLY A 83 -11.64 27.21 18.81
C GLY A 83 -10.58 27.52 17.75
N PRO A 84 -10.29 28.82 17.52
CA PRO A 84 -9.41 29.27 16.43
C PRO A 84 -7.99 28.68 16.47
N ALA A 85 -7.39 28.60 17.66
CA ALA A 85 -6.04 28.05 17.82
C ALA A 85 -5.95 26.55 17.48
N ALA A 86 -7.01 25.79 17.78
CA ALA A 86 -7.11 24.39 17.37
C ALA A 86 -7.21 24.28 15.85
N VAL A 87 -8.06 25.10 15.22
CA VAL A 87 -8.23 25.11 13.76
C VAL A 87 -6.91 25.45 13.05
N ASP A 88 -6.18 26.45 13.52
CA ASP A 88 -4.88 26.84 12.95
C ASP A 88 -3.86 25.69 13.04
N LEU A 89 -3.86 24.95 14.15
CA LEU A 89 -3.03 23.78 14.31
C LEU A 89 -3.43 22.65 13.36
N LEU A 90 -4.72 22.33 13.24
CA LEU A 90 -5.21 21.31 12.31
C LEU A 90 -4.86 21.68 10.85
N ASP A 91 -5.03 22.96 10.48
CA ASP A 91 -4.65 23.49 9.17
C ASP A 91 -3.15 23.35 8.89
N ALA A 92 -2.31 23.60 9.90
CA ALA A 92 -0.87 23.44 9.78
C ALA A 92 -0.46 21.98 9.57
N GLN A 93 -1.18 21.03 10.18
CA GLN A 93 -0.96 19.59 9.97
C GLN A 93 -1.41 19.12 8.58
N CYS A 94 -2.48 19.71 8.02
CA CYS A 94 -2.89 19.43 6.65
C CYS A 94 -1.96 20.07 5.60
N GLY A 95 -1.41 21.27 5.88
CA GLY A 95 -0.50 21.96 4.97
C GLY A 95 -1.08 22.15 3.57
N ASP A 96 -0.40 21.60 2.56
CA ASP A 96 -0.85 21.58 1.15
C ASP A 96 -1.72 20.36 0.79
N GLY A 97 -2.04 19.51 1.77
CA GLY A 97 -2.80 18.28 1.58
C GLY A 97 -1.92 17.08 1.23
N GLY A 98 -0.64 17.09 1.60
CA GLY A 98 0.33 16.05 1.23
C GLY A 98 0.08 14.70 1.90
N PHE A 99 -0.16 14.67 3.22
CA PHE A 99 -0.50 13.43 3.94
C PHE A 99 -1.99 13.39 4.30
N PHE A 100 -2.43 14.35 5.12
CA PHE A 100 -3.85 14.54 5.44
C PHE A 100 -4.47 15.52 4.46
N GLU A 101 -5.54 15.11 3.79
CA GLU A 101 -6.39 16.03 3.03
C GLU A 101 -7.26 16.86 3.97
N ALA A 102 -7.69 16.23 5.07
CA ALA A 102 -8.55 16.81 6.07
C ALA A 102 -8.30 16.19 7.44
N LEU A 103 -8.49 17.01 8.48
CA LEU A 103 -8.54 16.58 9.87
C LEU A 103 -9.86 17.04 10.48
N PHE A 104 -10.67 16.13 10.98
CA PHE A 104 -11.97 16.43 11.61
C PHE A 104 -11.88 16.19 13.10
N VAL A 105 -12.47 17.09 13.89
CA VAL A 105 -12.77 16.87 15.30
C VAL A 105 -14.27 16.68 15.41
N VAL A 106 -14.67 15.48 15.82
CA VAL A 106 -16.05 15.03 15.91
C VAL A 106 -16.47 14.92 17.37
N ASP A 107 -17.66 15.41 17.69
CA ASP A 107 -18.25 15.35 19.02
C ASP A 107 -18.71 13.93 19.38
N ALA A 108 -18.50 13.50 20.62
CA ALA A 108 -18.94 12.18 21.08
C ALA A 108 -20.46 12.07 21.27
N GLU A 109 -21.16 13.20 21.46
CA GLU A 109 -22.60 13.19 21.81
C GLU A 109 -23.49 13.05 20.58
N ASN A 110 -23.14 13.71 19.48
CA ASN A 110 -23.96 13.75 18.26
C ASN A 110 -23.23 13.27 17.00
N ASP A 111 -21.96 12.83 17.12
CA ASP A 111 -21.10 12.48 15.98
C ASP A 111 -21.01 13.60 14.92
N VAL A 112 -21.06 14.87 15.36
CA VAL A 112 -21.03 16.04 14.48
C VAL A 112 -19.64 16.67 14.45
N VAL A 113 -19.21 17.12 13.27
CA VAL A 113 -17.95 17.86 13.08
C VAL A 113 -18.02 19.23 13.80
N LYS A 114 -17.19 19.41 14.84
CA LYS A 114 -17.03 20.67 15.59
C LYS A 114 -15.92 21.55 15.03
N ALA A 115 -14.83 20.94 14.59
CA ALA A 115 -13.73 21.63 13.91
C ALA A 115 -13.21 20.78 12.76
N VAL A 116 -12.69 21.46 11.75
CA VAL A 116 -12.02 20.83 10.61
C VAL A 116 -10.74 21.60 10.32
N GLY A 117 -9.65 20.89 10.04
CA GLY A 117 -8.42 21.40 9.44
C GLY A 117 -8.34 20.99 7.99
N LEU A 118 -7.92 21.91 7.13
CA LEU A 118 -7.97 21.75 5.68
C LEU A 118 -6.65 22.14 5.04
N ALA A 119 -6.34 21.46 3.94
CA ALA A 119 -5.29 21.89 3.03
C ALA A 119 -5.54 23.33 2.55
N GLN A 120 -4.46 24.09 2.31
CA GLN A 120 -4.52 25.53 2.01
C GLN A 120 -5.55 25.88 0.91
N SER A 121 -5.64 25.06 -0.13
CA SER A 121 -6.56 25.26 -1.26
C SER A 121 -8.04 25.16 -0.90
N ARG A 122 -8.39 24.48 0.20
CA ARG A 122 -9.78 24.20 0.62
C ARG A 122 -10.24 24.94 1.86
N ARG A 123 -9.34 25.66 2.55
CA ARG A 123 -9.66 26.51 3.71
C ARG A 123 -10.81 27.51 3.46
N PRO A 124 -10.98 28.11 2.27
CA PRO A 124 -12.12 29.00 2.01
C PRO A 124 -13.50 28.33 2.15
N ASN A 125 -13.58 27.01 1.94
CA ASN A 125 -14.81 26.22 1.97
C ASN A 125 -15.08 25.59 3.34
N ARG A 126 -14.36 26.00 4.40
CA ARG A 126 -14.46 25.37 5.73
C ARG A 126 -15.89 25.26 6.26
N ALA A 127 -16.69 26.30 6.05
CA ALA A 127 -18.06 26.37 6.53
C ALA A 127 -18.94 25.23 5.97
N ASP A 128 -18.60 24.70 4.79
CA ASP A 128 -19.35 23.62 4.13
C ASP A 128 -19.17 22.26 4.86
N TYR A 129 -18.11 22.13 5.67
CA TYR A 129 -17.76 20.89 6.36
C TYR A 129 -18.06 20.91 7.86
N MET A 130 -18.34 22.09 8.42
CA MET A 130 -18.74 22.22 9.82
C MET A 130 -20.17 21.72 9.99
N GLY A 131 -20.43 20.97 11.06
CA GLY A 131 -21.77 20.44 11.32
C GLY A 131 -22.13 19.19 10.53
N LEU A 132 -21.20 18.61 9.76
CA LEU A 132 -21.45 17.34 9.08
C LEU A 132 -21.65 16.21 10.09
N ASP A 133 -22.64 15.36 9.81
CA ASP A 133 -22.98 14.18 10.61
C ASP A 133 -22.12 12.98 10.18
N PHE A 134 -21.37 12.44 11.13
CA PHE A 134 -20.49 11.29 10.96
C PHE A 134 -21.03 10.03 11.68
N SER A 135 -22.24 10.06 12.26
CA SER A 135 -22.85 8.92 12.97
C SER A 135 -23.00 7.67 12.11
N GLY A 136 -23.21 7.84 10.79
CA GLY A 136 -23.33 6.76 9.83
C GLY A 136 -22.01 6.10 9.41
N ARG A 137 -20.86 6.56 9.94
CA ARG A 137 -19.54 6.11 9.50
C ARG A 137 -18.96 5.10 10.47
N GLU A 138 -18.49 3.97 9.96
CA GLU A 138 -17.99 2.90 10.85
C GLU A 138 -16.75 3.31 11.66
N PHE A 139 -15.98 4.29 11.18
CA PHE A 139 -14.77 4.78 11.81
C PHE A 139 -15.00 5.80 12.94
N THR A 140 -16.24 6.19 13.23
CA THR A 140 -16.61 7.00 14.41
C THR A 140 -17.13 6.17 15.56
N ARG A 141 -17.38 4.86 15.34
CA ARG A 141 -17.86 3.94 16.37
C ARG A 141 -16.90 3.95 17.58
N PRO A 142 -17.41 3.88 18.83
CA PRO A 142 -16.59 4.05 20.02
C PRO A 142 -15.34 3.17 20.02
N LEU A 143 -14.19 3.84 20.04
CA LEU A 143 -12.87 3.23 20.04
C LEU A 143 -12.63 2.66 21.44
N GLY A 144 -12.89 1.37 21.62
CA GLY A 144 -12.89 0.70 22.92
C GLY A 144 -11.55 0.71 23.68
N THR A 145 -10.49 1.26 23.11
CA THR A 145 -9.20 1.45 23.80
C THR A 145 -8.75 2.91 23.66
N PRO A 146 -8.60 3.63 24.79
CA PRO A 146 -8.05 4.97 24.75
C PRO A 146 -6.64 4.95 24.16
N ASN A 147 -6.33 5.94 23.31
CA ASN A 147 -5.04 6.11 22.64
C ASN A 147 -4.69 5.09 21.54
N LYS A 148 -5.64 4.26 21.07
CA LYS A 148 -5.39 3.37 19.93
C LYS A 148 -5.97 3.96 18.65
N ALA A 149 -5.09 4.22 17.68
CA ALA A 149 -5.52 4.66 16.35
C ALA A 149 -6.18 3.49 15.61
N VAL A 150 -7.31 3.76 14.95
CA VAL A 150 -8.04 2.77 14.15
C VAL A 150 -8.16 3.27 12.73
N TRP A 151 -7.75 2.41 11.81
CA TRP A 151 -7.88 2.63 10.38
C TRP A 151 -9.27 2.21 9.90
N SER A 152 -9.87 3.00 9.02
CA SER A 152 -11.08 2.61 8.31
C SER A 152 -10.75 1.72 7.12
N GLU A 153 -11.76 1.02 6.62
CA GLU A 153 -11.77 0.52 5.25
C GLU A 153 -11.77 1.69 4.24
N THR A 154 -11.53 1.37 2.98
CA THR A 154 -11.57 2.35 1.90
C THR A 154 -12.96 2.96 1.75
N PHE A 155 -13.05 4.28 1.66
CA PHE A 155 -14.31 5.00 1.47
C PHE A 155 -14.13 6.23 0.57
N LEU A 156 -15.23 6.90 0.25
CA LEU A 156 -15.20 8.15 -0.52
C LEU A 156 -15.00 9.35 0.42
N SER A 157 -13.88 10.06 0.26
CA SER A 157 -13.52 11.26 1.03
C SER A 157 -14.66 12.26 1.05
N THR A 158 -14.89 12.82 2.24
CA THR A 158 -15.94 13.81 2.48
C THR A 158 -15.66 15.11 1.73
N ILE A 159 -14.38 15.40 1.46
CA ILE A 159 -13.97 16.68 0.90
C ILE A 159 -13.75 16.57 -0.61
N SER A 160 -13.05 15.55 -1.08
CA SER A 160 -12.71 15.42 -2.51
C SER A 160 -13.65 14.55 -3.31
N SER A 161 -14.52 13.77 -2.66
CA SER A 161 -15.22 12.66 -3.32
C SER A 161 -14.25 11.71 -4.04
N SER A 162 -13.02 11.58 -3.55
CA SER A 162 -12.01 10.62 -4.04
C SER A 162 -11.84 9.49 -3.05
N MET A 163 -11.29 8.34 -3.49
CA MET A 163 -11.08 7.22 -2.57
C MET A 163 -10.03 7.59 -1.51
N ALA A 164 -10.34 7.30 -0.25
CA ALA A 164 -9.52 7.62 0.90
C ALA A 164 -9.62 6.55 1.99
N VAL A 165 -8.69 6.59 2.93
CA VAL A 165 -8.76 5.88 4.22
C VAL A 165 -8.76 6.90 5.34
N ALA A 166 -9.44 6.57 6.43
CA ALA A 166 -9.55 7.43 7.59
C ALA A 166 -8.76 6.81 8.72
N LEU A 167 -8.09 7.67 9.47
CA LEU A 167 -7.45 7.30 10.72
C LEU A 167 -8.16 8.01 11.86
N SER A 168 -8.77 7.25 12.75
CA SER A 168 -9.52 7.77 13.90
C SER A 168 -8.78 7.53 15.20
N LEU A 169 -8.78 8.53 16.09
CA LEU A 169 -8.26 8.42 17.45
C LEU A 169 -9.25 9.05 18.44
N PRO A 170 -9.52 8.42 19.60
CA PRO A 170 -10.42 9.01 20.59
C PRO A 170 -9.78 10.25 21.26
N LEU A 171 -10.61 11.27 21.50
CA LEU A 171 -10.30 12.47 22.28
C LEU A 171 -11.23 12.57 23.51
N GLU A 172 -10.90 13.45 24.46
CA GLU A 172 -11.82 13.79 25.55
C GLU A 172 -13.03 14.53 24.96
N GLY A 173 -14.20 13.89 25.00
CA GLY A 173 -15.44 14.44 24.45
C GLY A 173 -15.65 14.21 22.95
N GLY A 174 -14.86 13.35 22.29
CA GLY A 174 -15.00 13.15 20.85
C GLY A 174 -13.98 12.20 20.21
N SER A 175 -13.75 12.42 18.93
CA SER A 175 -12.66 11.77 18.18
C SER A 175 -12.02 12.75 17.21
N ILE A 176 -10.74 12.52 16.89
CA ILE A 176 -10.05 13.17 15.78
C ILE A 176 -9.88 12.17 14.65
N ILE A 177 -10.17 12.62 13.44
CA ILE A 177 -10.24 11.78 12.24
C ILE A 177 -9.42 12.44 11.15
N GLY A 178 -8.37 11.78 10.68
CA GLY A 178 -7.60 12.21 9.50
C GLY A 178 -8.04 11.45 8.27
N GLU A 179 -8.48 12.16 7.23
CA GLU A 179 -8.73 11.57 5.91
C GLU A 179 -7.44 11.64 5.06
N ILE A 180 -7.04 10.49 4.52
CA ILE A 180 -5.84 10.31 3.70
C ILE A 180 -6.27 9.83 2.31
N PRO A 181 -6.14 10.65 1.27
CA PRO A 181 -6.47 10.27 -0.09
C PRO A 181 -5.56 9.14 -0.58
N LEU A 182 -6.14 8.17 -1.28
CA LEU A 182 -5.37 7.10 -1.89
C LEU A 182 -4.49 7.60 -3.04
N GLY A 183 -4.84 8.74 -3.64
CA GLY A 183 -3.99 9.43 -4.61
C GLY A 183 -2.61 9.76 -4.05
N ASN A 184 -2.53 10.28 -2.82
CA ASN A 184 -1.28 10.63 -2.17
C ASN A 184 -0.46 9.39 -1.82
N LEU A 185 -1.13 8.31 -1.39
CA LEU A 185 -0.47 7.03 -1.16
C LEU A 185 0.10 6.43 -2.46
N ALA A 186 -0.66 6.49 -3.56
CA ALA A 186 -0.20 6.04 -4.87
C ALA A 186 0.97 6.88 -5.38
N GLU A 187 0.92 8.20 -5.21
CA GLU A 187 2.02 9.09 -5.52
C GLU A 187 3.28 8.74 -4.71
N PHE A 188 3.15 8.54 -3.40
CA PHE A 188 4.27 8.09 -2.56
C PHE A 188 4.87 6.76 -3.06
N ILE A 189 4.03 5.77 -3.38
CA ILE A 189 4.48 4.47 -3.90
C ILE A 189 5.17 4.60 -5.25
N SER A 190 4.72 5.51 -6.12
CA SER A 190 5.34 5.73 -7.43
C SER A 190 6.78 6.26 -7.36
N HIS A 191 7.13 6.91 -6.24
CA HIS A 191 8.47 7.44 -5.98
C HIS A 191 9.40 6.42 -5.29
N LEU A 192 8.89 5.25 -4.89
CA LEU A 192 9.74 4.21 -4.33
C LEU A 192 10.68 3.66 -5.42
N PRO A 193 11.97 3.41 -5.10
CA PRO A 193 12.93 2.85 -6.05
C PRO A 193 12.59 1.37 -6.31
N VAL A 194 11.62 1.13 -7.17
CA VAL A 194 11.23 -0.19 -7.65
C VAL A 194 11.86 -0.38 -9.03
N GLU A 195 12.54 -1.51 -9.25
CA GLU A 195 13.03 -1.88 -10.58
C GLU A 195 11.83 -1.86 -11.55
N SER A 196 11.99 -1.22 -12.71
CA SER A 196 10.93 -0.90 -13.68
C SER A 196 10.12 -2.08 -14.22
N GLU A 197 10.49 -3.31 -13.87
CA GLU A 197 9.80 -4.55 -14.25
C GLU A 197 8.75 -5.01 -13.23
N PHE A 198 8.66 -4.40 -12.04
CA PHE A 198 7.74 -4.80 -10.98
C PHE A 198 6.57 -3.83 -10.79
N LEU A 199 5.39 -4.40 -10.56
CA LEU A 199 4.16 -3.67 -10.21
C LEU A 199 3.92 -3.78 -8.70
N THR A 200 3.83 -2.66 -8.01
CA THR A 200 3.43 -2.63 -6.58
C THR A 200 1.95 -2.31 -6.48
N LEU A 201 1.21 -3.20 -5.83
CA LEU A 201 -0.21 -3.05 -5.53
C LEU A 201 -0.41 -3.07 -4.02
N VAL A 202 -1.18 -2.10 -3.50
CA VAL A 202 -1.69 -2.10 -2.13
C VAL A 202 -3.15 -2.48 -2.19
N ILE A 203 -3.53 -3.45 -1.36
CA ILE A 203 -4.87 -4.03 -1.35
C ILE A 203 -5.42 -3.91 0.07
N ASP A 204 -6.70 -3.55 0.20
CA ASP A 204 -7.38 -3.54 1.50
C ASP A 204 -7.83 -4.95 1.94
N SER A 205 -8.45 -5.03 3.11
CA SER A 205 -8.91 -6.29 3.69
C SER A 205 -10.00 -6.98 2.84
N GLN A 206 -10.66 -6.22 1.97
CA GLN A 206 -11.73 -6.68 1.08
C GLN A 206 -11.25 -7.06 -0.33
N GLY A 207 -9.96 -6.91 -0.62
CA GLY A 207 -9.40 -7.22 -1.93
C GLY A 207 -9.46 -6.08 -2.94
N LEU A 208 -9.82 -4.86 -2.53
CA LEU A 208 -9.83 -3.68 -3.40
C LEU A 208 -8.41 -3.15 -3.59
N VAL A 209 -8.05 -2.79 -4.83
CA VAL A 209 -6.77 -2.11 -5.09
C VAL A 209 -6.85 -0.66 -4.61
N VAL A 210 -6.18 -0.41 -3.49
CA VAL A 210 -6.08 0.88 -2.81
C VAL A 210 -5.07 1.78 -3.50
N ALA A 211 -3.90 1.26 -3.86
CA ALA A 211 -2.89 2.04 -4.57
C ALA A 211 -2.10 1.17 -5.55
N ASP A 212 -1.64 1.80 -6.63
CA ASP A 212 -0.83 1.19 -7.68
C ASP A 212 0.35 2.13 -8.01
N SER A 213 1.57 1.58 -8.01
CA SER A 213 2.80 2.26 -8.46
C SER A 213 2.72 2.91 -9.85
N GLN A 214 1.88 2.38 -10.76
CA GLN A 214 1.68 2.95 -12.09
C GLN A 214 0.47 3.89 -12.18
N GLN A 215 -0.27 4.06 -11.07
CA GLN A 215 -1.46 4.92 -10.96
C GLN A 215 -2.58 4.58 -11.98
N ARG A 216 -2.59 3.37 -12.55
CA ARG A 216 -3.55 2.97 -13.59
C ARG A 216 -4.80 2.29 -13.05
N ARG A 217 -4.76 1.77 -11.81
CA ARG A 217 -5.77 0.85 -11.27
C ARG A 217 -6.34 1.23 -9.91
N SER A 218 -6.02 2.42 -9.39
CA SER A 218 -6.53 2.87 -8.09
C SER A 218 -8.06 2.91 -8.09
N GLY A 219 -8.69 2.23 -7.12
CA GLY A 219 -10.15 2.15 -6.99
C GLY A 219 -10.80 1.04 -7.84
N GLN A 220 -10.03 0.15 -8.47
CA GLN A 220 -10.57 -1.00 -9.20
C GLN A 220 -10.68 -2.25 -8.31
N VAL A 221 -11.89 -2.81 -8.19
CA VAL A 221 -12.09 -4.15 -7.58
C VAL A 221 -11.51 -5.18 -8.54
N SER A 222 -10.48 -5.89 -8.09
CA SER A 222 -9.84 -6.94 -8.88
C SER A 222 -9.90 -8.24 -8.08
N ASN A 223 -10.56 -9.26 -8.63
CA ASN A 223 -10.72 -10.56 -7.98
C ASN A 223 -9.39 -11.33 -8.10
N PHE A 224 -8.37 -10.93 -7.33
CA PHE A 224 -7.07 -11.61 -7.32
C PHE A 224 -7.15 -12.81 -6.38
N SER A 225 -7.20 -14.02 -6.94
CA SER A 225 -6.96 -15.25 -6.20
C SER A 225 -5.47 -15.32 -5.82
N TYR A 226 -5.09 -14.73 -4.68
CA TYR A 226 -3.73 -14.82 -4.16
C TYR A 226 -3.63 -15.96 -3.16
N SER A 227 -2.73 -16.92 -3.41
CA SER A 227 -2.26 -17.84 -2.38
C SER A 227 -1.25 -17.07 -1.53
N ALA A 228 -1.69 -16.60 -0.36
CA ALA A 228 -0.78 -16.00 0.61
C ALA A 228 0.32 -17.01 0.93
N ALA A 229 1.58 -16.63 0.72
CA ALA A 229 2.70 -17.37 1.28
C ALA A 229 2.56 -17.28 2.80
N GLU A 230 2.14 -18.38 3.43
CA GLU A 230 2.01 -18.53 4.88
C GLU A 230 3.29 -18.03 5.55
N GLY A 231 3.16 -16.96 6.34
CA GLY A 231 4.17 -16.57 7.30
C GLY A 231 4.24 -17.63 8.38
N GLY A 232 5.21 -18.55 8.25
CA GLY A 232 5.60 -19.46 9.33
C GLY A 232 6.08 -18.64 10.52
N GLY A 233 5.23 -18.55 11.54
CA GLY A 233 5.60 -18.05 12.85
C GLY A 233 6.55 -19.03 13.54
N THR A 234 7.62 -18.46 14.11
CA THR A 234 8.34 -19.04 15.24
C THR A 234 8.29 -18.03 16.37
#